data_AF-A0A9E4K8M2-F1
#
_entry.id   AF-A0A9E4K8M2-F1
#
_cell.length_a   1.000
_cell.length_b   1.000
_cell.length_c   1.000
_cell.angle_alpha   90.00
_cell.angle_beta   90.00
_cell.angle_gamma   90.00
#
_symmetry.space_group_name_H-M   'P 1'
#
loop_
_entity.id
_entity.type
_entity.pdbx_description
1 polymer ?
#
loop_
_entity_poly.entity_id
_entity_poly.type
_entity_poly.pdbx_seq_one_letter_code
_entity_poly.pdbx_strand_id
1 'polypeptide(L)'
;MFYLVDENGQIMAGKGHNTFEADGMLNPGDLIIEADDFPVDKDVQWDFDLNDWVITDYPDILAANIRAERDKLLLEADKTTLKLLTTTGLTEEWKDYLQALRDVPQQSTFPTSVQWPTKP
;
A
#
# COMPACT_ATOMS: atom_id res chain seq x y z
N MET A 1 -9.23 -0.61 15.65
CA MET A 1 -10.36 -0.89 14.72
C MET A 1 -9.81 -0.75 13.30
N PHE A 2 -10.34 -1.38 12.25
CA PHE A 2 -9.83 -1.18 10.89
C PHE A 2 -10.98 -0.74 10.00
N TYR A 3 -10.71 0.16 9.06
CA TYR A 3 -11.66 0.61 8.05
C TYR A 3 -11.18 0.13 6.69
N LEU A 4 -12.13 -0.36 5.90
CA LEU A 4 -11.90 -0.66 4.49
C LEU A 4 -12.32 0.53 3.67
N VAL A 5 -11.42 0.96 2.81
CA VAL A 5 -11.67 2.05 1.88
C VAL A 5 -11.44 1.53 0.48
N ASP A 6 -12.42 1.74 -0.40
CA ASP A 6 -12.31 1.30 -1.79
C ASP A 6 -11.36 2.18 -2.61
N GLU A 7 -11.06 1.80 -3.84
CA GLU A 7 -10.26 2.58 -4.80
C GLU A 7 -10.70 4.05 -5.01
N ASN A 8 -11.94 4.40 -4.63
CA ASN A 8 -12.52 5.73 -4.78
C ASN A 8 -12.50 6.55 -3.48
N GLY A 9 -12.01 5.98 -2.37
CA GLY A 9 -12.00 6.66 -1.08
C GLY A 9 -13.28 6.50 -0.26
N GLN A 10 -14.19 5.59 -0.67
CA GLN A 10 -15.44 5.31 0.05
C GLN A 10 -15.22 4.28 1.15
N ILE A 11 -15.79 4.53 2.34
CA ILE A 11 -15.64 3.64 3.50
C ILE A 11 -16.62 2.46 3.38
N MET A 12 -16.12 1.26 3.07
CA MET A 12 -16.94 0.07 2.82
C MET A 12 -17.34 -0.71 4.09
N ALA A 13 -16.56 -0.65 5.17
CA ALA A 13 -16.91 -1.33 6.42
C ALA A 13 -16.29 -0.65 7.65
N GLY A 14 -17.12 -0.41 8.67
CA GLY A 14 -16.71 0.05 9.98
C GLY A 14 -17.33 -0.83 11.07
N LYS A 15 -16.48 -1.30 11.99
CA LYS A 15 -16.78 -2.08 13.23
C LYS A 15 -16.75 -3.61 13.12
N GLY A 16 -15.55 -4.17 13.25
CA GLY A 16 -15.37 -5.56 13.67
C GLY A 16 -13.93 -5.84 14.09
N HIS A 17 -13.74 -6.44 15.27
CA HIS A 17 -12.45 -7.01 15.67
C HIS A 17 -12.13 -8.19 14.73
N ASN A 18 -11.06 -8.03 13.95
CA ASN A 18 -10.13 -9.08 13.57
C ASN A 18 -10.74 -10.32 12.90
N THR A 19 -10.90 -10.29 11.58
CA THR A 19 -10.59 -11.37 10.61
C THR A 19 -11.16 -10.95 9.26
N PHE A 20 -10.43 -10.11 8.52
CA PHE A 20 -10.69 -10.01 7.09
C PHE A 20 -9.89 -11.14 6.44
N GLU A 21 -10.55 -12.27 6.20
CA GLU A 21 -9.99 -13.32 5.34
C GLU A 21 -9.77 -12.66 3.98
N ALA A 22 -8.52 -12.52 3.56
CA ALA A 22 -8.12 -11.91 2.28
C ALA A 22 -8.61 -12.69 1.05
N ASP A 23 -9.57 -13.60 1.21
CA ASP A 23 -10.08 -14.49 0.17
C ASP A 23 -11.26 -13.80 -0.54
N GLY A 24 -10.93 -12.87 -1.44
CA GLY A 24 -11.83 -12.44 -2.52
C GLY A 24 -12.63 -11.14 -2.32
N MET A 25 -12.39 -10.36 -1.26
CA MET A 25 -13.08 -9.06 -1.04
C MET A 25 -12.17 -7.82 -1.07
N LEU A 26 -10.86 -7.98 -1.29
CA LEU A 26 -9.95 -6.86 -1.48
C LEU A 26 -9.66 -6.70 -2.97
N ASN A 27 -10.09 -5.59 -3.56
CA ASN A 27 -9.71 -5.22 -4.90
C ASN A 27 -8.28 -4.65 -4.92
N PRO A 28 -7.57 -4.73 -6.05
CA PRO A 28 -6.35 -3.95 -6.25
C PRO A 28 -6.66 -2.46 -6.08
N GLY A 29 -6.13 -1.83 -5.01
CA GLY A 29 -6.34 -0.41 -4.72
C GLY A 29 -7.16 -0.12 -3.47
N ASP A 30 -7.72 -1.15 -2.83
CA ASP A 30 -8.40 -1.01 -1.55
C ASP A 30 -7.36 -0.85 -0.42
N LEU A 31 -7.59 0.11 0.48
CA LEU A 31 -6.78 0.32 1.66
C LEU A 31 -7.44 -0.26 2.92
N ILE A 32 -6.62 -0.93 3.72
CA ILE A 32 -6.95 -1.26 5.12
C ILE A 32 -6.28 -0.19 5.99
N ILE A 33 -7.08 0.68 6.60
CA ILE A 33 -6.58 1.75 7.47
C ILE A 33 -6.79 1.33 8.93
N GLU A 34 -5.73 1.32 9.73
CA GLU A 34 -5.86 1.12 11.18
C GLU A 34 -6.53 2.35 11.81
N ALA A 35 -7.49 2.14 12.70
CA ALA A 35 -8.29 3.20 13.33
C ALA A 35 -7.50 4.01 14.37
N ASP A 36 -6.31 3.55 14.76
CA ASP A 36 -5.41 4.32 15.63
C ASP A 36 -4.60 5.34 14.79
N ASP A 37 -4.50 5.11 13.47
CA ASP A 37 -3.96 6.04 12.46
C ASP A 37 -5.07 6.81 11.71
N PHE A 38 -6.33 6.67 12.13
CA PHE A 38 -7.41 7.49 11.59
C PHE A 38 -7.18 8.95 12.02
N PRO A 39 -6.98 9.89 11.09
CA PRO A 39 -6.89 11.30 11.45
C PRO A 39 -8.31 11.74 11.83
N VAL A 40 -8.64 11.63 13.12
CA VAL A 40 -10.00 11.84 13.67
C VAL A 40 -10.57 13.25 13.42
N ASP A 41 -9.87 14.19 12.77
CA ASP A 41 -10.39 15.56 12.67
C ASP A 41 -10.26 16.28 11.32
N LYS A 42 -9.78 15.70 10.21
CA LYS A 42 -9.73 16.47 8.94
C LYS A 42 -10.07 15.80 7.62
N ASP A 43 -9.96 14.48 7.48
CA ASP A 43 -9.92 13.92 6.12
C ASP A 43 -11.17 13.11 5.73
N VAL A 44 -12.13 12.91 6.64
CA VAL A 44 -13.42 12.27 6.33
C VAL A 44 -14.50 13.32 6.19
N GLN A 45 -15.06 13.47 5.00
CA GLN A 45 -16.10 14.43 4.69
C GLN A 45 -17.33 13.73 4.12
N TRP A 46 -18.50 14.28 4.42
CA TRP A 46 -19.74 13.83 3.79
C TRP A 46 -19.78 14.36 2.35
N ASP A 47 -19.79 13.45 1.38
CA ASP A 47 -20.01 13.77 -0.03
C ASP A 47 -21.52 13.77 -0.32
N PHE A 48 -22.04 14.94 -0.68
CA PHE A 48 -23.45 15.10 -0.98
C PHE A 48 -23.88 14.44 -2.29
N ASP A 49 -22.97 14.32 -3.27
CA ASP A 49 -23.26 13.72 -4.58
C ASP A 49 -23.29 12.19 -4.48
N LEU A 50 -22.42 11.61 -3.65
CA LEU A 50 -22.39 10.17 -3.37
C LEU A 50 -23.34 9.76 -2.23
N ASN A 51 -23.83 10.72 -1.44
CA ASN A 51 -24.62 10.50 -0.23
C ASN A 51 -23.93 9.51 0.72
N ASP A 52 -22.63 9.70 0.90
CA ASP A 52 -21.75 8.80 1.62
C ASP A 52 -20.60 9.57 2.31
N TRP A 53 -19.95 8.93 3.29
CA TRP A 53 -18.74 9.46 3.90
C TRP A 53 -17.51 9.06 3.07
N VAL A 54 -16.76 10.04 2.61
CA VAL A 54 -15.57 9.84 1.77
C VAL A 54 -14.32 10.44 2.40
N ILE A 55 -13.15 9.95 1.97
CA ILE A 55 -11.87 10.52 2.36
C ILE A 55 -11.41 11.53 1.30
N THR A 56 -11.43 12.81 1.65
CA THR A 56 -10.91 13.89 0.79
C THR A 56 -9.37 13.77 0.84
N ASP A 57 -8.73 13.50 -0.30
CA ASP A 57 -7.29 13.16 -0.47
C ASP A 57 -6.92 11.66 -0.41
N TYR A 58 -7.90 10.76 -0.61
CA TYR A 58 -7.66 9.33 -0.73
C TYR A 58 -6.51 8.92 -1.67
N PRO A 59 -6.36 9.49 -2.88
CA PRO A 59 -5.26 9.11 -3.78
C PRO A 59 -3.87 9.40 -3.20
N ASP A 60 -3.73 10.48 -2.42
CA ASP A 60 -2.46 10.85 -1.79
C ASP A 60 -2.14 9.95 -0.60
N ILE A 61 -3.17 9.56 0.17
CA ILE A 61 -3.04 8.57 1.26
C ILE A 61 -2.63 7.21 0.70
N LEU A 62 -3.28 6.76 -0.38
CA LEU A 62 -2.94 5.52 -1.08
C LEU A 62 -1.51 5.58 -1.63
N ALA A 63 -1.12 6.69 -2.27
CA ALA A 63 0.24 6.88 -2.74
C ALA A 63 1.28 6.84 -1.61
N ALA A 64 0.97 7.44 -0.45
CA ALA A 64 1.84 7.42 0.73
C ALA A 64 2.01 6.00 1.29
N ASN A 65 0.91 5.25 1.44
CA ASN A 65 0.92 3.87 1.93
C ASN A 65 1.72 2.94 1.02
N ILE A 66 1.53 3.04 -0.29
CA ILE A 66 2.29 2.24 -1.26
C ILE A 66 3.78 2.58 -1.22
N ARG A 67 4.14 3.87 -1.07
CA ARG A 67 5.55 4.28 -0.89
C ARG A 67 6.14 3.73 0.41
N ALA A 68 5.36 3.70 1.49
CA ALA A 68 5.78 3.11 2.76
C ALA A 68 6.03 1.59 2.63
N GLU A 69 5.16 0.86 1.94
CA GLU A 69 5.37 -0.58 1.68
C GLU A 69 6.62 -0.83 0.82
N ARG A 70 6.84 0.01 -0.21
CA ARG A 70 8.08 -0.02 -1.00
C ARG A 70 9.31 0.17 -0.10
N ASP A 71 9.27 1.15 0.80
CA ASP A 71 10.39 1.48 1.67
C ASP A 71 10.67 0.35 2.67
N LYS A 72 9.62 -0.32 3.17
CA LYS A 72 9.73 -1.53 3.99
C LYS A 72 10.38 -2.68 3.21
N LEU A 73 9.92 -2.96 1.98
CA LEU A 73 10.50 -4.00 1.13
C LEU A 73 11.97 -3.71 0.79
N LEU A 74 12.31 -2.44 0.51
CA LEU A 74 13.69 -2.02 0.29
C LEU A 74 14.56 -2.20 1.54
N LEU A 75 14.03 -1.91 2.73
CA LEU A 75 14.75 -2.11 4.00
C LEU A 75 15.00 -3.61 4.29
N GLU A 76 14.03 -4.47 4.02
CA GLU A 76 14.21 -5.92 4.12
C GLU A 76 15.23 -6.44 3.09
N ALA A 77 15.16 -5.92 1.87
CA ALA A 77 16.10 -6.24 0.82
C ALA A 77 17.51 -5.74 1.14
N ASP A 78 17.68 -4.61 1.82
CA ASP A 78 18.99 -4.07 2.21
C ASP A 78 19.79 -5.06 3.08
N LYS A 79 19.14 -5.66 4.10
CA LYS A 79 19.76 -6.72 4.93
C LYS A 79 20.27 -7.89 4.10
N THR A 80 19.47 -8.32 3.11
CA THR A 80 19.85 -9.42 2.21
C THR A 80 20.98 -8.99 1.28
N THR A 81 20.92 -7.77 0.75
CA THR A 81 21.93 -7.17 -0.12
C THR A 81 23.29 -7.10 0.56
N LEU A 82 23.35 -6.62 1.81
CA LEU A 82 24.57 -6.57 2.61
C LEU A 82 25.18 -7.96 2.83
N LYS A 83 24.34 -8.97 3.10
CA LYS A 83 24.80 -10.35 3.21
C LYS A 83 25.39 -10.85 1.89
N LEU A 84 24.67 -10.69 0.79
CA LEU A 84 25.12 -11.13 -0.55
C LEU A 84 26.44 -10.48 -0.94
N LEU A 85 26.62 -9.17 -0.69
CA LEU A 85 27.86 -8.45 -0.97
C LEU A 85 29.08 -9.03 -0.25
N THR A 86 28.89 -9.62 0.93
CA THR A 86 29.99 -10.21 1.72
C THR A 86 30.21 -11.70 1.43
N THR A 87 29.22 -12.40 0.88
CA THR A 87 29.29 -13.86 0.67
C THR A 87 29.53 -14.25 -0.79
N THR A 88 28.66 -13.82 -1.69
CA THR A 88 28.51 -14.38 -3.05
C THR A 88 28.55 -13.33 -4.14
N GLY A 89 28.44 -12.06 -3.79
CA GLY A 89 28.17 -10.96 -4.72
C GLY A 89 26.67 -10.81 -5.04
N LEU A 90 26.33 -9.69 -5.67
CA LEU A 90 24.98 -9.40 -6.14
C LEU A 90 24.77 -9.96 -7.55
N THR A 91 23.74 -10.78 -7.72
CA THR A 91 23.27 -11.23 -9.04
C THR A 91 22.63 -10.08 -9.81
N GLU A 92 22.52 -10.22 -11.13
CA GLU A 92 21.81 -9.27 -11.98
C GLU A 92 20.31 -9.24 -11.62
N GLU A 93 19.70 -10.42 -11.45
CA GLU A 93 18.31 -10.58 -11.00
C GLU A 93 18.01 -9.84 -9.68
N TRP A 94 18.95 -9.84 -8.73
CA TRP A 94 18.78 -9.12 -7.47
C TRP A 94 18.84 -7.60 -7.65
N LYS A 95 19.71 -7.11 -8.56
CA LYS A 95 19.77 -5.68 -8.89
C LYS A 95 18.50 -5.22 -9.60
N ASP A 96 18.00 -6.03 -10.53
CA ASP A 96 16.75 -5.77 -11.25
C ASP A 96 15.56 -5.74 -10.29
N TYR A 97 15.50 -6.67 -9.33
CA TYR A 97 14.50 -6.65 -8.25
C TYR A 97 14.51 -5.33 -7.47
N LEU A 98 15.70 -4.87 -7.03
CA LEU A 98 15.83 -3.61 -6.30
C LEU A 98 15.47 -2.39 -7.14
N GLN A 99 15.79 -2.42 -8.43
CA GLN A 99 15.44 -1.35 -9.36
C GLN A 99 13.93 -1.30 -9.58
N ALA A 100 13.30 -2.45 -9.84
CA ALA A 100 11.86 -2.57 -10.00
C ALA A 100 11.09 -2.08 -8.77
N LEU A 101 11.59 -2.33 -7.54
CA LEU A 101 11.02 -1.77 -6.32
C LEU A 101 11.09 -0.23 -6.32
N ARG A 102 12.20 0.37 -6.73
CA ARG A 102 12.35 1.83 -6.78
C ARG A 102 11.46 2.47 -7.84
N ASP A 103 11.19 1.75 -8.92
CA ASP A 103 10.37 2.21 -10.04
C ASP A 103 8.86 2.04 -9.81
N VAL A 104 8.44 1.45 -8.68
CA VAL A 104 7.01 1.31 -8.29
C VAL A 104 6.21 2.62 -8.42
N PRO A 105 6.66 3.78 -7.91
CA PRO A 105 5.90 5.04 -8.05
C PRO A 105 5.86 5.60 -9.47
N GLN A 106 6.64 5.03 -10.40
CA GLN A 106 6.68 5.43 -11.80
C GLN A 106 5.78 4.53 -12.68
N GLN A 107 5.14 3.52 -12.10
CA GLN A 107 4.19 2.67 -12.81
C GLN A 107 2.97 3.50 -13.27
N SER A 108 2.48 3.23 -14.47
CA SER A 108 1.33 3.96 -15.05
C SER A 108 0.03 3.76 -14.27
N THR A 109 -0.04 2.71 -13.46
CA THR A 109 -1.19 2.35 -12.62
C THR A 109 -1.01 2.74 -11.15
N PHE A 110 0.08 3.46 -10.81
CA PHE A 110 0.27 3.99 -9.46
C PHE A 110 -0.73 5.14 -9.19
N PRO A 111 -1.33 5.23 -7.98
CA PRO A 111 -1.13 4.34 -6.82
C PRO A 111 -2.19 3.24 -6.69
N THR A 112 -3.15 3.14 -7.62
CA THR A 112 -4.33 2.27 -7.51
C THR A 112 -4.04 0.79 -7.76
N SER A 113 -3.17 0.45 -8.71
CA SER A 113 -2.77 -0.93 -8.96
C SER A 113 -1.25 -1.00 -9.13
N VAL A 114 -0.57 -1.61 -8.17
CA VAL A 114 0.89 -1.73 -8.20
C VAL A 114 1.30 -3.17 -8.46
N GLN A 115 2.19 -3.34 -9.43
CA GLN A 115 2.85 -4.61 -9.71
C GLN A 115 4.14 -4.67 -8.91
N TRP A 116 4.16 -5.52 -7.88
CA TRP A 116 5.35 -5.71 -7.05
C TRP A 116 6.27 -6.75 -7.69
N PRO A 117 7.59 -6.48 -7.78
CA PRO A 117 8.53 -7.46 -8.29
C PRO A 117 8.63 -8.64 -7.32
N THR A 118 8.81 -9.85 -7.86
CA THR A 118 9.03 -11.05 -7.04
C THR A 118 10.50 -11.11 -6.62
N LYS A 119 10.73 -11.37 -5.33
CA LYS A 119 12.07 -11.58 -4.80
C LYS A 119 12.69 -12.86 -5.38
N PRO A 120 13.93 -12.81 -5.92
CA PRO A 120 14.62 -14.00 -6.40
C PRO A 120 15.20 -14.86 -5.26
#